data_AF-A0A812V162-F1
#
_entry.id   AF-A0A812V162-F1
#
_cell.length_a   1.000
_cell.length_b   1.000
_cell.length_c   1.000
_cell.angle_alpha   90.00
_cell.angle_beta   90.00
_cell.angle_gamma   90.00
#
_symmetry.space_group_name_H-M   'P 1'
#
loop_
_entity.id
_entity.type
_entity.pdbx_description
1 polymer ?
#
loop_
_entity_poly.entity_id
_entity_poly.type
_entity_poly.pdbx_seq_one_letter_code
_entity_poly.pdbx_strand_id
1 'polypeptide(L)'
;MEPSTAAGSLYALALLDFGSDGTAAALASTALPRCLGHASQQELVNITFALVVLDLPQGELFSFALQRLAKQARGLEPIAIHALRIVAHCVQLPQALRPLMRASVEDTEVRRRCVGALREVLTATKDVAIGSPPMSSRLQAALERYFQELQVPHLPEQAVGPYVPDFVLPMKVAVEVDGYTHFYAFSQRMTAKSKLKRRVLEALGWGVVSLPHFQWLPMNHQDRLVCLSNKISVAAGQPFSVVRKASLQGFGHRPLRRGTRQRFAQQDKPPGRGQFAPTSRR
;
A
#
# COMPACT_ATOMS: atom_id res chain seq x y z
N MET A 1 -3.40 -30.39 -8.61
CA MET A 1 -3.59 -28.94 -8.78
C MET A 1 -2.25 -28.36 -9.17
N GLU A 2 -2.20 -27.65 -10.30
CA GLU A 2 -0.95 -27.02 -10.76
C GLU A 2 -0.47 -25.96 -9.76
N PRO A 3 0.86 -25.74 -9.63
CA PRO A 3 1.43 -24.70 -8.77
C PRO A 3 0.80 -23.32 -8.97
N SER A 4 0.58 -22.95 -10.24
CA SER A 4 -0.01 -21.68 -10.65
C SER A 4 -1.44 -21.52 -10.19
N THR A 5 -2.24 -22.58 -10.26
CA THR A 5 -3.62 -22.59 -9.77
C THR A 5 -3.66 -22.39 -8.26
N ALA A 6 -2.84 -23.13 -7.49
CA ALA A 6 -2.86 -23.03 -6.04
C ALA A 6 -2.42 -21.64 -5.54
N ALA A 7 -1.32 -21.11 -6.08
CA ALA A 7 -0.81 -19.79 -5.72
C ALA A 7 -1.78 -18.68 -6.16
N GLY A 8 -2.32 -18.78 -7.38
CA GLY A 8 -3.31 -17.84 -7.91
C GLY A 8 -4.60 -17.82 -7.11
N SER A 9 -5.16 -18.98 -6.77
CA SER A 9 -6.35 -19.11 -5.94
C SER A 9 -6.13 -18.54 -4.54
N LEU A 10 -5.00 -18.86 -3.89
CA LEU A 10 -4.72 -18.32 -2.56
C LEU A 10 -4.57 -16.80 -2.58
N TYR A 11 -3.89 -16.26 -3.59
CA TYR A 11 -3.76 -14.80 -3.75
C TYR A 11 -5.10 -14.12 -4.05
N ALA A 12 -5.96 -14.72 -4.88
CA ALA A 12 -7.30 -14.22 -5.12
C ALA A 12 -8.14 -14.18 -3.84
N LEU A 13 -8.09 -15.25 -3.03
CA LEU A 13 -8.74 -15.29 -1.72
C LEU A 13 -8.20 -14.20 -0.78
N ALA A 14 -6.88 -13.93 -0.82
CA ALA A 14 -6.27 -12.84 -0.06
C ALA A 14 -6.78 -11.47 -0.50
N LEU A 15 -6.90 -11.22 -1.81
CA LEU A 15 -7.43 -9.96 -2.32
C LEU A 15 -8.91 -9.76 -1.93
N LEU A 16 -9.69 -10.84 -1.86
CA LEU A 16 -11.08 -10.83 -1.41
C LEU A 16 -11.24 -10.85 0.12
N ASP A 17 -10.13 -10.95 0.86
CA ASP A 17 -10.12 -11.06 2.33
C ASP A 17 -11.05 -12.20 2.80
N PHE A 18 -10.94 -13.35 2.13
CA PHE A 18 -11.78 -14.54 2.31
C PHE A 18 -10.95 -15.72 2.83
N GLY A 19 -10.57 -15.65 4.12
CA GLY A 19 -9.69 -16.63 4.78
C GLY A 19 -10.32 -17.44 5.90
N SER A 20 -11.51 -17.05 6.39
CA SER A 20 -12.17 -17.63 7.56
C SER A 20 -12.74 -19.04 7.33
N ASP A 21 -13.06 -19.38 6.09
CA ASP A 21 -13.94 -20.52 5.80
C ASP A 21 -13.17 -21.85 5.64
N GLY A 22 -11.94 -21.91 6.14
CA GLY A 22 -11.08 -23.10 6.08
C GLY A 22 -10.49 -23.43 4.71
N THR A 23 -11.12 -23.00 3.61
CA THR A 23 -10.63 -23.26 2.23
C THR A 23 -9.20 -22.77 2.00
N ALA A 24 -8.88 -21.55 2.44
CA ALA A 24 -7.53 -21.00 2.31
C ALA A 24 -6.50 -21.79 3.14
N ALA A 25 -6.88 -22.22 4.34
CA ALA A 25 -6.04 -23.04 5.21
C ALA A 25 -5.81 -24.44 4.62
N ALA A 26 -6.84 -25.04 4.01
CA ALA A 26 -6.75 -26.32 3.32
C ALA A 26 -5.81 -26.24 2.10
N LEU A 27 -5.93 -25.18 1.28
CA LEU A 27 -5.02 -24.94 0.16
C LEU A 27 -3.57 -24.79 0.65
N ALA A 28 -3.35 -24.00 1.70
CA ALA A 28 -2.02 -23.75 2.23
C ALA A 28 -1.38 -24.98 2.88
N SER A 29 -2.16 -25.85 3.52
CA SER A 29 -1.64 -27.04 4.22
C SER A 29 -1.48 -28.26 3.31
N THR A 30 -2.29 -28.39 2.24
CA THR A 30 -2.29 -29.61 1.42
C THR A 30 -1.69 -29.41 0.03
N ALA A 31 -2.03 -28.32 -0.66
CA ALA A 31 -1.62 -28.11 -2.05
C ALA A 31 -0.26 -27.41 -2.13
N LEU A 32 -0.04 -26.33 -1.36
CA LEU A 32 1.17 -25.52 -1.46
C LEU A 32 2.49 -26.27 -1.16
N PRO A 33 2.59 -27.13 -0.14
CA PRO A 33 3.84 -27.84 0.14
C PRO A 33 4.33 -28.68 -1.04
N ARG A 34 3.42 -29.19 -1.87
CA ARG A 34 3.73 -30.03 -3.03
C ARG A 34 4.23 -29.23 -4.23
N CYS A 35 3.87 -27.95 -4.32
CA CYS A 35 4.15 -27.13 -5.49
C CYS A 35 5.25 -26.07 -5.30
N LEU A 36 5.59 -25.73 -4.05
CA LEU A 36 6.62 -24.73 -3.74
C LEU A 36 7.99 -25.05 -4.34
N GLY A 37 8.30 -26.34 -4.53
CA GLY A 37 9.53 -26.81 -5.17
C GLY A 37 9.73 -26.29 -6.59
N HIS A 38 8.64 -25.97 -7.29
CA HIS A 38 8.63 -25.57 -8.70
C HIS A 38 7.98 -24.20 -8.94
N ALA A 39 7.54 -23.53 -7.88
CA ALA A 39 6.92 -22.21 -7.97
C ALA A 39 7.92 -21.17 -8.52
N SER A 40 7.41 -20.35 -9.44
CA SER A 40 8.06 -19.16 -9.98
C SER A 40 8.18 -18.05 -8.93
N GLN A 41 8.98 -17.02 -9.23
CA GLN A 41 9.15 -15.84 -8.37
C GLN A 41 7.80 -15.18 -8.04
N GLN A 42 6.93 -14.96 -9.05
CA GLN A 42 5.65 -14.31 -8.84
C GLN A 42 4.70 -15.15 -7.98
N GLU A 43 4.69 -16.47 -8.15
CA GLU A 43 3.88 -17.37 -7.33
C GLU A 43 4.35 -17.37 -5.88
N LEU A 44 5.67 -17.38 -5.63
CA LEU A 44 6.22 -17.29 -4.28
C LEU A 44 5.88 -15.95 -3.60
N VAL A 45 5.92 -14.84 -4.34
CA VAL A 45 5.49 -13.52 -3.84
C VAL A 45 4.00 -13.54 -3.49
N ASN A 46 3.18 -14.08 -4.38
CA ASN A 46 1.74 -14.22 -4.17
C ASN A 46 1.43 -15.07 -2.93
N ILE A 47 2.09 -16.21 -2.77
CA ILE A 47 1.95 -17.09 -1.60
C ILE A 47 2.33 -16.35 -0.33
N THR A 48 3.54 -15.77 -0.26
CA THR A 48 4.04 -15.09 0.95
C THR A 48 3.14 -13.92 1.37
N PHE A 49 2.70 -13.11 0.40
CA PHE A 49 1.77 -12.02 0.65
C PHE A 49 0.40 -12.54 1.13
N ALA A 50 -0.11 -13.60 0.49
CA ALA A 50 -1.41 -14.17 0.85
C ALA A 50 -1.43 -14.77 2.26
N LEU A 51 -0.37 -15.48 2.68
CA LEU A 51 -0.25 -16.02 4.04
C LEU A 51 -0.35 -14.90 5.11
N VAL A 52 0.35 -13.79 4.87
CA VAL A 52 0.32 -12.59 5.74
C VAL A 52 -1.07 -11.95 5.75
N VAL A 53 -1.67 -11.75 4.58
CA VAL A 53 -2.99 -11.11 4.48
C VAL A 53 -4.06 -11.96 5.11
N LEU A 54 -4.07 -13.27 4.86
CA LEU A 54 -5.12 -14.23 5.25
C LEU A 54 -5.00 -14.76 6.69
N ASP A 55 -3.95 -14.39 7.43
CA ASP A 55 -3.73 -14.87 8.81
C ASP A 55 -3.62 -16.38 8.92
N LEU A 56 -2.87 -16.99 8.00
CA LEU A 56 -2.71 -18.44 7.95
C LEU A 56 -1.49 -18.84 8.77
N PRO A 57 -1.61 -19.71 9.79
CA PRO A 57 -0.50 -20.07 10.68
C PRO A 57 0.46 -21.07 10.02
N GLN A 58 1.15 -20.63 8.97
CA GLN A 58 1.96 -21.46 8.09
C GLN A 58 3.42 -20.98 8.08
N GLY A 59 4.00 -20.83 9.27
CA GLY A 59 5.35 -20.28 9.48
C GLY A 59 6.44 -21.02 8.70
N GLU A 60 6.43 -22.35 8.71
CA GLU A 60 7.36 -23.18 7.94
C GLU A 60 7.27 -22.93 6.44
N LEU A 61 6.05 -23.01 5.91
CA LEU A 61 5.74 -22.76 4.50
C LEU A 61 6.19 -21.36 4.07
N PHE A 62 5.90 -20.37 4.91
CA PHE A 62 6.25 -18.97 4.71
C PHE A 62 7.76 -18.75 4.69
N SER A 63 8.49 -19.30 5.66
CA SER A 63 9.95 -19.20 5.73
C SER A 63 10.63 -19.87 4.53
N PHE A 64 10.15 -21.04 4.11
CA PHE A 64 10.66 -21.76 2.94
C PHE A 64 10.44 -20.97 1.65
N ALA A 65 9.25 -20.41 1.46
CA ALA A 65 8.94 -19.59 0.29
C ALA A 65 9.85 -18.35 0.21
N LEU A 66 10.10 -17.69 1.34
CA LEU A 66 11.03 -16.55 1.42
C LEU A 66 12.48 -16.96 1.11
N GLN A 67 12.96 -18.08 1.65
CA GLN A 67 14.30 -18.60 1.36
C GLN A 67 14.49 -18.93 -0.12
N ARG A 68 13.45 -19.44 -0.79
CA ARG A 68 13.49 -19.65 -2.24
C ARG A 68 13.52 -18.33 -3.00
N LEU A 69 12.72 -17.35 -2.59
CA LEU A 69 12.76 -16.00 -3.16
C LEU A 69 14.14 -15.36 -3.02
N ALA A 70 14.82 -15.54 -1.89
CA ALA A 70 16.17 -15.03 -1.69
C ALA A 70 17.16 -15.59 -2.72
N LYS A 71 17.11 -16.91 -2.98
CA LYS A 71 17.92 -17.56 -4.01
C LYS A 71 17.59 -17.09 -5.43
N GLN A 72 16.39 -16.60 -5.65
CA GLN A 72 15.86 -16.16 -6.94
C GLN A 72 15.62 -14.64 -6.98
N ALA A 73 16.27 -13.83 -6.12
CA ALA A 73 15.87 -12.42 -5.98
C ALA A 73 16.18 -11.54 -7.21
N ARG A 74 17.09 -12.00 -8.09
CA ARG A 74 17.45 -11.29 -9.32
C ARG A 74 16.29 -11.32 -10.31
N GLY A 75 15.96 -10.16 -10.89
CA GLY A 75 14.90 -10.03 -11.89
C GLY A 75 13.48 -9.88 -11.33
N LEU A 76 13.32 -9.75 -10.00
CA LEU A 76 12.02 -9.42 -9.43
C LEU A 76 11.51 -8.08 -9.96
N GLU A 77 10.25 -8.06 -10.37
CA GLU A 77 9.61 -6.82 -10.83
C GLU A 77 9.38 -5.83 -9.68
N PRO A 78 9.32 -4.51 -9.95
CA PRO A 78 9.11 -3.49 -8.91
C PRO A 78 7.87 -3.73 -8.04
N ILE A 79 6.78 -4.24 -8.62
CA ILE A 79 5.54 -4.55 -7.88
C ILE A 79 5.76 -5.70 -6.90
N ALA A 80 6.49 -6.74 -7.31
CA ALA A 80 6.84 -7.86 -6.46
C ALA A 80 7.78 -7.41 -5.31
N ILE A 81 8.76 -6.57 -5.61
CA ILE A 81 9.68 -6.01 -4.60
C ILE A 81 8.89 -5.17 -3.59
N HIS A 82 7.92 -4.37 -4.04
CA HIS A 82 7.06 -3.59 -3.15
C HIS A 82 6.26 -4.50 -2.20
N ALA A 83 5.65 -5.57 -2.72
CA ALA A 83 4.96 -6.56 -1.90
C ALA A 83 5.90 -7.20 -0.86
N LEU A 84 7.13 -7.55 -1.25
CA LEU A 84 8.12 -8.12 -0.34
C LEU A 84 8.65 -7.11 0.70
N ARG A 85 8.71 -5.81 0.38
CA ARG A 85 9.00 -4.76 1.39
C ARG A 85 7.88 -4.69 2.43
N ILE A 86 6.62 -4.78 2.03
CA ILE A 86 5.49 -4.85 2.97
C ILE A 86 5.61 -6.09 3.86
N VAL A 87 5.87 -7.26 3.26
CA VAL A 87 6.08 -8.52 4.00
C VAL A 87 7.26 -8.38 4.98
N ALA A 88 8.36 -7.74 4.57
CA ALA A 88 9.51 -7.50 5.43
C ALA A 88 9.15 -6.67 6.66
N HIS A 89 8.37 -5.60 6.49
CA HIS A 89 7.88 -4.82 7.62
C HIS A 89 6.97 -5.64 8.54
N CYS A 90 6.14 -6.53 8.00
CA CYS A 90 5.30 -7.40 8.82
C CYS A 90 6.11 -8.40 9.67
N VAL A 91 7.20 -8.93 9.12
CA VAL A 91 8.11 -9.83 9.87
C VAL A 91 8.94 -9.08 10.91
N GLN A 92 9.37 -7.85 10.58
CA GLN A 92 10.14 -7.00 11.51
C GLN A 92 9.27 -6.42 12.62
N LEU A 93 7.99 -6.19 12.34
CA LEU A 93 7.00 -5.61 13.24
C LEU A 93 5.82 -6.59 13.38
N PRO A 94 5.95 -7.67 14.19
CA PRO A 94 4.93 -8.71 14.31
C PRO A 94 3.55 -8.18 14.71
N GLN A 95 3.47 -7.01 15.36
CA GLN A 95 2.22 -6.33 15.67
C GLN A 95 1.39 -5.94 14.43
N ALA A 96 2.01 -5.83 13.24
CA ALA A 96 1.31 -5.64 11.96
C ALA A 96 0.60 -6.91 11.46
N LEU A 97 1.06 -8.09 11.91
CA LEU A 97 0.45 -9.38 11.60
C LEU A 97 -0.80 -9.60 12.45
N ARG A 98 -1.74 -10.37 11.89
CA ARG A 98 -2.88 -10.90 12.65
C ARG A 98 -2.43 -12.06 13.56
N PRO A 99 -3.23 -12.44 14.58
CA PRO A 99 -2.75 -13.28 15.67
C PRO A 99 -2.18 -14.64 15.26
N LEU A 100 -2.81 -15.35 14.31
CA LEU A 100 -2.39 -16.70 13.93
C LEU A 100 -1.07 -16.68 13.15
N MET A 101 -0.95 -15.79 12.16
CA MET A 101 0.28 -15.60 11.41
C MET A 101 1.39 -15.06 12.32
N ARG A 102 1.07 -14.12 13.22
CA ARG A 102 2.03 -13.59 14.21
C ARG A 102 2.64 -14.71 15.03
N ALA A 103 1.80 -15.56 15.65
CA ALA A 103 2.26 -16.68 16.45
C ALA A 103 3.17 -17.62 15.64
N SER A 104 2.83 -17.86 14.36
CA SER A 104 3.64 -18.73 13.49
C SER A 104 5.00 -18.14 13.08
N VAL A 105 5.12 -16.80 13.03
CA VAL A 105 6.37 -16.10 12.66
C VAL A 105 7.22 -15.78 13.88
N GLU A 106 6.64 -15.79 15.09
CA GLU A 106 7.36 -15.55 16.34
C GLU A 106 8.16 -16.77 16.84
N ASP A 107 7.92 -17.96 16.29
CA ASP A 107 8.83 -19.09 16.46
C ASP A 107 10.27 -18.67 16.12
N THR A 108 11.21 -18.92 17.03
CA THR A 108 12.56 -18.35 16.95
C THR A 108 13.28 -18.77 15.67
N GLU A 109 13.10 -20.02 15.25
CA GLU A 109 13.77 -20.57 14.08
C GLU A 109 13.11 -20.13 12.78
N VAL A 110 11.77 -20.14 12.72
CA VAL A 110 11.02 -19.56 11.60
C VAL A 110 11.38 -18.09 11.42
N ARG A 111 11.38 -17.31 12.50
CA ARG A 111 11.71 -15.88 12.48
C ARG A 111 13.10 -15.63 11.93
N ARG A 112 14.10 -16.38 12.42
CA ARG A 112 15.49 -16.29 11.98
C ARG A 112 15.60 -16.53 10.47
N ARG A 113 14.94 -17.57 9.95
CA ARG A 113 14.90 -17.89 8.51
C ARG A 113 14.20 -16.81 7.70
N CYS A 114 13.05 -16.32 8.15
CA CYS A 114 12.31 -15.24 7.47
C CYS A 114 13.14 -13.95 7.40
N VAL A 115 13.72 -13.51 8.52
CA VAL A 115 14.54 -12.28 8.57
C VAL A 115 15.78 -12.40 7.70
N GLY A 116 16.48 -13.55 7.75
CA GLY A 116 17.65 -13.80 6.91
C GLY A 116 17.31 -13.72 5.41
N ALA A 117 16.30 -14.46 4.99
CA ALA A 117 15.87 -14.50 3.59
C ALA A 117 15.40 -13.12 3.08
N LEU A 118 14.62 -12.39 3.87
CA LEU A 118 14.16 -11.05 3.50
C LEU A 118 15.33 -10.06 3.41
N ARG A 119 16.33 -10.15 4.29
CA ARG A 119 17.53 -9.31 4.21
C ARG A 119 18.27 -9.54 2.90
N GLU A 120 18.41 -10.79 2.46
CA GLU A 120 19.03 -11.13 1.18
C GLU A 120 18.24 -10.55 -0.01
N VAL A 121 16.91 -10.76 -0.03
CA VAL A 121 16.03 -10.19 -1.07
C VAL A 121 16.16 -8.67 -1.13
N LEU A 122 16.05 -7.99 0.01
CA LEU A 122 16.13 -6.52 0.07
C LEU A 122 17.49 -5.99 -0.34
N THR A 123 18.57 -6.70 -0.02
CA THR A 123 19.93 -6.34 -0.46
C THR A 123 20.07 -6.48 -1.97
N ALA A 124 19.56 -7.58 -2.54
CA ALA A 124 19.60 -7.84 -3.98
C ALA A 124 18.74 -6.87 -4.80
N THR A 125 17.73 -6.25 -4.19
CA THR A 125 16.74 -5.37 -4.85
C THR A 125 16.81 -3.91 -4.40
N LYS A 126 17.90 -3.53 -3.70
CA LYS A 126 18.06 -2.20 -3.08
C LYS A 126 18.01 -1.05 -4.11
N ASP A 127 18.57 -1.29 -5.29
CA ASP A 127 18.74 -0.27 -6.34
C ASP A 127 17.56 -0.22 -7.31
N VAL A 128 16.57 -1.10 -7.15
CA VAL A 128 15.37 -1.11 -7.99
C VAL A 128 14.44 0.02 -7.54
N ALA A 129 14.24 0.99 -8.44
CA ALA A 129 13.29 2.06 -8.24
C ALA A 129 11.87 1.50 -8.22
N ILE A 130 11.20 1.58 -7.07
CA ILE A 130 9.78 1.30 -6.95
C ILE A 130 9.05 2.59 -7.30
N GLY A 131 8.61 2.69 -8.54
CA GLY A 131 7.73 3.78 -8.95
C GLY A 131 6.41 3.69 -8.20
N SER A 132 6.08 4.74 -7.45
CA SER A 132 4.71 5.00 -7.03
C SER A 132 4.39 6.40 -7.54
N PRO A 133 3.78 6.53 -8.73
CA PRO A 133 3.46 7.85 -9.23
C PRO A 133 2.51 8.53 -8.23
N PRO A 134 2.81 9.77 -7.80
CA PRO A 134 1.93 10.51 -6.92
C PRO A 134 0.57 10.68 -7.60
N MET A 135 -0.46 10.06 -7.04
CA MET A 135 -1.83 10.17 -7.51
C MET A 135 -2.51 11.27 -6.71
N SER A 136 -2.17 12.52 -7.00
CA SER A 136 -2.87 13.66 -6.41
C SER A 136 -4.33 13.66 -6.88
N SER A 137 -5.23 13.12 -6.06
CA SER A 137 -6.66 13.12 -6.36
C SER A 137 -7.25 14.51 -6.10
N ARG A 138 -8.35 14.86 -6.78
CA ARG A 138 -9.09 16.11 -6.50
C ARG A 138 -9.47 16.23 -5.01
N LEU A 139 -9.69 15.10 -4.35
CA LEU A 139 -10.07 15.04 -2.95
C LEU A 139 -8.90 15.35 -2.01
N GLN A 140 -7.70 14.87 -2.31
CA GLN A 140 -6.48 15.23 -1.57
C GLN A 140 -6.19 16.73 -1.70
N ALA A 141 -6.27 17.29 -2.91
CA ALA A 141 -6.11 18.73 -3.13
C ALA A 141 -7.16 19.57 -2.39
N ALA A 142 -8.39 19.04 -2.25
CA ALA A 142 -9.41 19.70 -1.44
C ALA A 142 -9.07 19.64 0.06
N LEU A 143 -8.52 18.53 0.54
CA LEU A 143 -8.16 18.33 1.95
C LEU A 143 -7.06 19.29 2.42
N GLU A 144 -6.10 19.62 1.54
CA GLU A 144 -5.01 20.56 1.84
C GLU A 144 -5.53 21.92 2.36
N ARG A 145 -6.65 22.41 1.79
CA ARG A 145 -7.29 23.66 2.23
C ARG A 145 -7.80 23.58 3.67
N TYR A 146 -8.31 22.43 4.09
CA TYR A 146 -8.77 22.24 5.48
C TYR A 146 -7.59 22.25 6.45
N PHE A 147 -6.44 21.69 6.08
CA PHE A 147 -5.26 21.77 6.94
C PHE A 147 -4.73 23.20 7.09
N GLN A 148 -4.75 23.97 5.99
CA GLN A 148 -4.37 25.38 6.01
C GLN A 148 -5.31 26.20 6.92
N GLU A 149 -6.62 26.00 6.80
CA GLU A 149 -7.63 26.68 7.62
C GLU A 149 -7.52 26.31 9.10
N LEU A 150 -7.29 25.03 9.40
CA LEU A 150 -7.03 24.56 10.76
C LEU A 150 -5.63 24.95 11.28
N GLN A 151 -4.79 25.53 10.42
CA GLN A 151 -3.40 25.92 10.68
C GLN A 151 -2.54 24.78 11.22
N VAL A 152 -2.79 23.55 10.74
CA VAL A 152 -2.02 22.36 11.13
C VAL A 152 -0.91 22.10 10.12
N PRO A 153 0.36 21.98 10.58
CA PRO A 153 1.46 21.59 9.70
C PRO A 153 1.21 20.23 9.07
N HIS A 154 1.52 20.08 7.78
CA HIS A 154 1.36 18.83 7.05
C HIS A 154 2.37 18.74 5.90
N LEU A 155 2.73 17.52 5.51
CA LEU A 155 3.52 17.22 4.31
C LEU A 155 2.75 16.21 3.46
N PRO A 156 2.50 16.51 2.17
CA PRO A 156 1.88 15.53 1.28
C PRO A 156 2.88 14.44 0.89
N GLU A 157 2.37 13.22 0.69
CA GLU A 157 3.06 12.11 0.00
C GLU A 157 4.48 11.79 0.53
N GLN A 158 4.67 11.93 1.84
CA GLN A 158 5.93 11.54 2.50
C GLN A 158 5.96 10.02 2.73
N ALA A 159 7.04 9.36 2.32
CA ALA A 159 7.19 7.93 2.56
C ALA A 159 7.28 7.59 4.06
N VAL A 160 6.52 6.59 4.48
CA VAL A 160 6.48 6.02 5.84
C VAL A 160 6.57 4.49 5.73
N GLY A 161 7.75 3.95 6.04
CA GLY A 161 8.02 2.53 5.85
C GLY A 161 7.88 2.13 4.37
N PRO A 162 7.05 1.11 4.03
CA PRO A 162 6.84 0.71 2.65
C PRO A 162 5.75 1.53 1.94
N TYR A 163 5.05 2.42 2.64
CA TYR A 163 3.89 3.13 2.12
C TYR A 163 4.14 4.62 1.96
N VAL A 164 3.31 5.25 1.14
CA VAL A 164 3.20 6.70 1.02
C VAL A 164 1.77 7.06 1.43
N PRO A 165 1.55 7.59 2.64
CA PRO A 165 0.28 8.20 3.03
C PRO A 165 0.02 9.47 2.22
N ASP A 166 -1.25 9.85 2.11
CA ASP A 166 -1.62 11.07 1.38
C ASP A 166 -1.04 12.31 2.06
N PHE A 167 -1.11 12.34 3.40
CA PHE A 167 -0.47 13.38 4.20
C PHE A 167 0.12 12.80 5.48
N VAL A 168 1.21 13.41 5.93
CA VAL A 168 1.77 13.21 7.26
C VAL A 168 1.72 14.52 8.05
N LEU A 169 1.38 14.40 9.33
CA LEU A 169 1.21 15.49 10.28
C LEU A 169 2.17 15.27 11.47
N PRO A 170 2.39 16.28 12.33
CA PRO A 170 3.13 16.12 13.58
C PRO A 170 2.61 14.96 14.43
N MET A 171 3.45 14.52 15.38
CA MET A 171 3.13 13.41 16.30
C MET A 171 2.85 12.07 15.61
N LYS A 172 3.49 11.84 14.45
CA LYS A 172 3.34 10.61 13.64
C LYS A 172 1.88 10.32 13.28
N VAL A 173 1.15 11.33 12.83
CA VAL A 173 -0.19 11.14 12.29
C VAL A 173 -0.12 11.00 10.77
N ALA A 174 -0.66 9.90 10.23
CA ALA A 174 -0.84 9.67 8.80
C ALA A 174 -2.32 9.88 8.46
N VAL A 175 -2.61 10.64 7.41
CA VAL A 175 -3.98 10.86 6.92
C VAL A 175 -4.14 10.19 5.56
N GLU A 176 -5.20 9.41 5.42
CA GLU A 176 -5.58 8.67 4.23
C GLU A 176 -6.97 9.13 3.77
N VAL A 177 -7.05 9.54 2.52
CA VAL A 177 -8.27 9.88 1.80
C VAL A 177 -8.75 8.63 1.08
N ASP A 178 -9.62 7.87 1.74
CA ASP A 178 -10.05 6.57 1.23
C ASP A 178 -11.11 6.74 0.13
N GLY A 179 -10.62 6.77 -1.12
CA GLY A 179 -11.44 6.73 -2.32
C GLY A 179 -12.06 5.35 -2.57
N TYR A 180 -12.78 5.19 -3.69
CA TYR A 180 -13.49 3.95 -4.03
C TYR A 180 -12.59 2.70 -4.06
N THR A 181 -11.32 2.83 -4.47
CA THR A 181 -10.37 1.71 -4.57
C THR A 181 -9.93 1.15 -3.22
N HIS A 182 -10.19 1.85 -2.11
CA HIS A 182 -9.88 1.39 -0.76
C HIS A 182 -10.95 0.45 -0.19
N PHE A 183 -12.09 0.34 -0.88
CA PHE A 183 -13.23 -0.48 -0.49
C PHE A 183 -13.54 -1.53 -1.56
N TYR A 184 -14.17 -2.63 -1.14
CA TYR A 184 -14.77 -3.55 -2.11
C TYR A 184 -15.91 -2.86 -2.86
N ALA A 185 -16.08 -3.21 -4.14
CA ALA A 185 -17.14 -2.65 -4.96
C ALA A 185 -18.52 -2.80 -4.28
N PHE A 186 -19.32 -1.73 -4.31
CA PHE A 186 -20.65 -1.67 -3.70
C PHE A 186 -20.67 -1.99 -2.19
N SER A 187 -19.55 -1.73 -1.49
CA SER A 187 -19.43 -1.98 -0.07
C SER A 187 -18.71 -0.84 0.65
N GLN A 188 -18.97 -0.72 1.95
CA GLN A 188 -18.17 0.09 2.88
C GLN A 188 -17.06 -0.74 3.55
N ARG A 189 -16.93 -2.02 3.19
CA ARG A 189 -15.87 -2.90 3.68
C ARG A 189 -14.56 -2.56 2.99
N MET A 190 -13.57 -2.18 3.78
CA MET A 190 -12.21 -1.91 3.34
C MET A 190 -11.55 -3.16 2.74
N THR A 191 -10.75 -2.99 1.68
CA THR A 191 -9.99 -4.08 1.07
C THR A 191 -8.93 -4.65 2.01
N ALA A 192 -8.53 -5.90 1.79
CA ALA A 192 -7.41 -6.52 2.50
C ALA A 192 -6.12 -5.68 2.43
N LYS A 193 -5.84 -5.08 1.27
CA LYS A 193 -4.66 -4.22 1.06
C LYS A 193 -4.71 -2.95 1.90
N SER A 194 -5.85 -2.25 1.92
CA SER A 194 -6.01 -1.04 2.73
C SER A 194 -5.98 -1.35 4.23
N LYS A 195 -6.56 -2.48 4.66
CA LYS A 195 -6.43 -2.97 6.05
C LYS A 195 -4.98 -3.26 6.42
N LEU A 196 -4.23 -3.95 5.55
CA LEU A 196 -2.81 -4.24 5.79
C LEU A 196 -1.98 -2.96 5.86
N LYS A 197 -2.20 -1.99 4.96
CA LYS A 197 -1.56 -0.67 4.98
C LYS A 197 -1.72 -0.01 6.35
N ARG A 198 -2.96 0.06 6.84
CA ARG A 198 -3.26 0.61 8.17
C ARG A 198 -2.50 -0.11 9.27
N ARG A 199 -2.56 -1.45 9.34
CA ARG A 199 -1.86 -2.22 10.39
C ARG A 199 -0.35 -1.99 10.39
N VAL A 200 0.27 -1.90 9.21
CA VAL A 200 1.71 -1.64 9.10
C VAL A 200 2.07 -0.22 9.56
N LEU A 201 1.26 0.79 9.20
CA LEU A 201 1.46 2.16 9.67
C LEU A 201 1.31 2.25 11.20
N GLU A 202 0.27 1.64 11.75
CA GLU A 202 0.04 1.57 13.21
C GLU A 202 1.19 0.84 13.91
N ALA A 203 1.67 -0.26 13.33
CA ALA A 203 2.84 -1.00 13.82
C ALA A 203 4.13 -0.17 13.82
N LEU A 204 4.28 0.77 12.88
CA LEU A 204 5.38 1.75 12.86
C LEU A 204 5.20 2.87 13.89
N GLY A 205 4.13 2.82 14.69
CA GLY A 205 3.80 3.80 15.73
C GLY A 205 3.12 5.05 15.18
N TRP A 206 2.42 4.95 14.04
CA TRP A 206 1.66 6.05 13.46
C TRP A 206 0.18 5.97 13.81
N GLY A 207 -0.41 7.10 14.18
CA GLY A 207 -1.86 7.24 14.25
C GLY A 207 -2.44 7.42 12.85
N VAL A 208 -3.40 6.57 12.45
CA VAL A 208 -3.96 6.59 11.09
C VAL A 208 -5.36 7.20 11.06
N VAL A 209 -5.47 8.41 10.53
CA VAL A 209 -6.74 9.07 10.21
C VAL A 209 -7.23 8.58 8.87
N SER A 210 -8.38 7.90 8.87
CA SER A 210 -9.08 7.48 7.66
C SER A 210 -10.27 8.41 7.40
N LEU A 211 -10.38 8.86 6.15
CA LEU A 211 -11.46 9.70 5.63
C LEU A 211 -12.16 8.97 4.46
N PRO A 212 -13.09 8.04 4.75
CA PRO A 212 -13.89 7.36 3.73
C PRO A 212 -14.70 8.35 2.90
N HIS A 213 -14.64 8.25 1.57
CA HIS A 213 -15.35 9.16 0.67
C HIS A 213 -16.86 9.25 0.98
N PHE A 214 -17.51 8.14 1.32
CA PHE A 214 -18.95 8.09 1.63
C PHE A 214 -19.31 8.75 2.97
N GLN A 215 -18.35 8.96 3.87
CA GLN A 215 -18.54 9.73 5.11
C GLN A 215 -18.15 11.19 4.90
N TRP A 216 -17.06 11.44 4.18
CA TRP A 216 -16.47 12.77 4.04
C TRP A 216 -17.23 13.68 3.07
N LEU A 217 -17.64 13.13 1.91
CA LEU A 217 -18.27 13.94 0.86
C LEU A 217 -19.63 14.53 1.27
N PRO A 218 -20.52 13.83 1.99
CA PRO A 218 -21.80 14.40 2.40
C PRO A 218 -21.72 15.51 3.46
N MET A 219 -20.60 15.62 4.19
CA MET A 219 -20.44 16.62 5.25
C MET A 219 -20.35 18.04 4.68
N ASN A 220 -20.93 19.02 5.38
CA ASN A 220 -20.72 20.43 5.08
C ASN A 220 -19.32 20.90 5.52
N HIS A 221 -18.96 22.14 5.21
CA HIS A 221 -17.62 22.68 5.48
C HIS A 221 -17.28 22.70 6.97
N GLN A 222 -18.19 23.17 7.84
CA GLN A 222 -17.96 23.25 9.28
C GLN A 222 -17.81 21.85 9.90
N ASP A 223 -18.67 20.91 9.53
CA ASP A 223 -18.62 19.54 10.03
C ASP A 223 -17.32 18.83 9.65
N ARG A 224 -16.78 19.12 8.45
CA ARG A 224 -15.48 18.59 8.02
C ARG A 224 -14.33 19.10 8.88
N LEU A 225 -14.31 20.38 9.25
CA LEU A 225 -13.29 20.96 10.14
C LEU A 225 -13.33 20.30 11.52
N VAL A 226 -14.52 20.16 12.09
CA VAL A 226 -14.73 19.50 13.40
C VAL A 226 -14.34 18.02 13.33
N CYS A 227 -14.82 17.30 12.32
CA CYS A 227 -14.50 15.88 12.11
C CYS A 227 -12.99 15.66 11.96
N LEU A 228 -12.32 16.47 11.13
CA LEU A 228 -10.90 16.34 10.86
C LEU A 228 -10.05 16.63 12.11
N SER A 229 -10.31 17.73 12.80
CA SER A 229 -9.57 18.09 14.04
C SER A 229 -9.76 17.06 15.15
N ASN A 230 -10.97 16.51 15.31
CA ASN A 230 -11.25 15.44 16.26
C ASN A 230 -10.50 14.15 15.89
N LYS A 231 -10.57 13.70 14.63
CA LYS A 231 -9.85 12.51 14.16
C LYS A 231 -8.34 12.65 14.33
N ILE A 232 -7.77 13.82 14.02
CA ILE A 232 -6.34 14.11 14.23
C ILE A 232 -5.98 14.02 15.71
N SER A 233 -6.80 14.60 16.60
CA SER A 233 -6.55 14.56 18.05
C SER A 233 -6.52 13.13 18.57
N VAL A 234 -7.50 12.32 18.17
CA VAL A 234 -7.60 10.91 18.55
C VAL A 234 -6.39 10.13 18.04
N ALA A 235 -6.03 10.31 16.76
CA ALA A 235 -4.88 9.62 16.17
C ALA A 235 -3.55 10.02 16.80
N ALA A 236 -3.39 11.29 17.19
CA ALA A 236 -2.20 11.79 17.87
C ALA A 236 -2.14 11.38 19.36
N GLY A 237 -3.27 10.97 19.95
CA GLY A 237 -3.39 10.80 21.41
C GLY A 237 -3.19 12.10 22.19
N GLN A 238 -3.45 13.25 21.56
CA GLN A 238 -3.19 14.59 22.10
C GLN A 238 -4.29 15.57 21.68
N PRO A 239 -4.58 16.62 22.46
CA PRO A 239 -5.52 17.66 22.04
C PRO A 239 -5.08 18.34 20.74
N PHE A 240 -6.02 18.65 19.84
CA PHE A 240 -5.73 19.30 18.55
C PHE A 240 -4.87 20.56 18.68
N SER A 241 -5.11 21.34 19.73
CA SER A 241 -4.36 22.58 20.01
C SER A 241 -2.86 22.35 20.19
N VAL A 242 -2.46 21.18 20.70
CA VAL A 242 -1.06 20.76 20.84
C VAL A 242 -0.51 20.30 19.50
N VAL A 243 -1.24 19.45 18.77
CA VAL A 243 -0.85 18.97 17.43
C VAL A 243 -0.62 20.15 16.47
N ARG A 244 -1.51 21.14 16.50
CA ARG A 244 -1.44 22.35 15.67
C ARG A 244 -0.18 23.17 15.91
N LYS A 245 0.32 23.21 17.15
CA LYS A 245 1.53 23.96 17.52
C LYS A 245 2.81 23.13 17.36
N ALA A 246 2.69 21.82 17.16
CA ALA A 246 3.82 20.93 17.05
C ALA A 246 4.54 21.11 15.71
N SER A 247 5.85 20.92 15.74
CA SER A 247 6.70 20.96 14.54
C SER A 247 6.71 19.60 13.83
N LEU A 248 6.95 19.63 12.51
CA LEU A 248 7.25 18.44 11.70
C LEU A 248 8.71 17.98 11.84
N GLN A 249 9.50 18.59 12.74
CA GLN A 249 10.89 18.22 12.99
C GLN A 249 11.03 16.72 13.33
N GLY A 250 11.80 15.99 12.51
CA GLY A 250 12.04 14.55 12.68
C GLY A 250 11.60 13.68 11.49
N PHE A 251 10.80 14.21 10.55
CA PHE A 251 10.52 13.50 9.30
C PHE A 251 11.66 13.79 8.31
N GLY A 252 12.54 12.80 8.09
CA GLY A 252 13.66 12.91 7.17
C GLY A 252 13.21 13.42 5.79
N HIS A 253 13.56 14.66 5.47
CA HIS A 253 13.33 15.25 4.16
C HIS A 253 14.17 14.49 3.11
N ARG A 254 13.55 13.50 2.47
CA ARG A 254 13.89 13.19 1.08
C ARG A 254 12.75 13.72 0.23
N PRO A 255 12.82 14.97 -0.27
CA PRO A 255 11.87 15.40 -1.27
C PRO A 255 11.98 14.43 -2.45
N LEU A 256 10.89 13.74 -2.76
CA LEU A 256 10.73 13.12 -4.07
C LEU A 256 10.88 14.26 -5.07
N ARG A 257 11.96 14.23 -5.86
CA ARG A 257 12.20 15.19 -6.93
C ARG A 257 10.91 15.26 -7.75
N ARG A 258 10.22 16.40 -7.69
CA ARG A 258 9.14 16.72 -8.63
C ARG A 258 9.73 16.50 -10.01
N GLY A 259 9.28 15.43 -10.68
CA GLY A 259 9.62 15.19 -12.08
C GLY A 259 9.32 16.47 -12.84
N THR A 260 10.34 17.03 -13.45
CA THR A 260 10.28 18.22 -14.27
C THR A 260 9.09 18.06 -15.21
N ARG A 261 8.11 18.95 -15.11
CA ARG A 261 7.04 19.06 -16.12
C ARG A 261 7.74 19.28 -17.47
N GLN A 262 7.92 18.22 -18.24
CA GLN A 262 8.15 18.37 -19.67
C GLN A 262 6.86 18.95 -20.25
N ARG A 263 6.94 20.24 -20.52
CA ARG A 263 6.01 20.93 -21.41
C ARG A 263 6.02 20.17 -22.72
N PHE A 264 4.95 19.44 -23.03
CA PHE A 264 4.65 19.12 -24.42
C PHE A 264 4.31 20.44 -25.10
N ALA A 265 5.30 20.97 -25.81
CA ALA A 265 5.13 22.08 -26.72
C ALA A 265 4.19 21.65 -27.84
N GLN A 266 3.26 22.56 -28.17
CA GLN A 266 2.45 22.55 -29.38
C GLN A 266 3.36 22.57 -30.62
N GLN A 267 3.13 21.62 -31.52
CA GLN A 267 3.34 21.64 -32.99
C GLN A 267 2.95 20.20 -33.42
N ASP A 268 1.93 19.95 -34.24
CA ASP A 268 1.83 20.40 -35.63
C ASP A 268 0.40 20.69 -36.09
N LYS A 269 0.24 21.83 -36.75
CA LYS A 269 -0.87 22.14 -37.67
C LYS A 269 -0.61 21.41 -39.00
N PRO A 270 -1.59 20.73 -39.61
CA PRO A 270 -1.51 20.38 -41.02
C PRO A 270 -1.79 21.62 -41.89
N PRO A 271 -1.11 21.80 -43.03
CA PRO A 271 -1.29 22.95 -43.90
C PRO A 271 -2.55 22.80 -44.76
N GLY A 272 -3.34 23.87 -44.82
CA GLY A 272 -4.46 23.99 -45.75
C GLY A 272 -3.98 24.27 -47.19
N ARG A 273 -4.48 23.47 -48.12
CA ARG A 273 -4.72 23.76 -49.55
C ARG A 273 -5.85 22.80 -49.97
N GLY A 274 -6.86 23.13 -50.75
CA GLY A 274 -7.16 24.35 -51.48
C GLY A 274 -8.61 24.29 -51.95
N GLN A 275 -9.12 25.47 -52.30
CA GLN A 275 -10.42 25.71 -52.88
C GLN A 275 -10.60 24.92 -54.18
N PHE A 276 -11.74 24.24 -54.34
CA PHE A 276 -12.28 23.91 -55.65
C PHE A 276 -13.70 24.47 -55.74
N ALA A 277 -13.84 25.51 -56.55
CA ALA A 277 -15.11 26.01 -57.04
C ALA A 277 -15.59 25.13 -58.20
N PRO A 278 -16.90 24.88 -58.34
CA PRO A 278 -17.46 24.28 -59.54
C PRO A 278 -17.97 25.38 -60.48
N THR A 279 -17.43 25.45 -61.69
CA THR A 279 -18.03 26.20 -62.80
C THR A 279 -18.18 25.34 -64.05
N SER A 280 -19.44 25.22 -64.46
CA SER A 280 -20.00 25.14 -65.82
C SER A 280 -19.79 23.92 -66.73
N ARG A 281 -20.94 23.29 -67.02
CA ARG A 281 -21.54 22.98 -68.34
C ARG A 281 -20.62 22.41 -69.44
N ARG A 282 -20.92 21.19 -69.87
CA ARG A 282 -21.70 20.88 -71.08
C ARG A 282 -22.25 19.46 -71.01
#